data_AF-A0A3D3F6A2-F1
#
_entry.id   AF-A0A3D3F6A2-F1
#
_cell.length_a   1.000
_cell.length_b   1.000
_cell.length_c   1.000
_cell.angle_alpha   90.00
_cell.angle_beta   90.00
_cell.angle_gamma   90.00
#
_symmetry.space_group_name_H-M   'P 1'
#
loop_
_entity.id
_entity.type
_entity.pdbx_description
1 polymer ?
#
loop_
_entity_poly.entity_id
_entity_poly.type
_entity_poly.pdbx_seq_one_letter_code
_entity_poly.pdbx_strand_id
1 'polypeptide(L)'
;QRAMLGISVPNIEEIRRRDPDKARELSQIKGVLVEDFSDRSAAKAAGIEKGDILTAINNVPIRNFAELQSQLNRYRPGDKIKVTVDRKGKERSFTVELKNDEGNTEIMRGSDGVQLLGADFKEVSVDKKRQLGISSGVEVVSVQNSGLFKKGGINKGFIIMRINNAPVNNEGDISRIVAATSTREDKVILIAGFYPPNGRTQYIPIDLTRK
;
A
#
# COMPACT_ATOMS: atom_id res chain seq x y z
N GLN A 1 -1.33 -5.30 -3.78
CA GLN A 1 -2.53 -4.58 -3.31
C GLN A 1 -3.05 -3.75 -4.48
N ARG A 2 -4.38 -3.66 -4.68
CA ARG A 2 -4.98 -2.91 -5.79
C ARG A 2 -4.99 -1.42 -5.45
N ALA A 3 -4.77 -0.57 -6.46
CA ALA A 3 -4.86 0.87 -6.31
C ALA A 3 -6.29 1.33 -6.58
N MET A 4 -6.82 2.22 -5.75
CA MET A 4 -8.19 2.71 -5.82
C MET A 4 -8.27 4.23 -5.69
N LEU A 5 -9.25 4.82 -6.37
CA LEU A 5 -9.65 6.21 -6.19
C LEU A 5 -10.57 6.40 -4.98
N GLY A 6 -11.29 5.36 -4.57
CA GLY A 6 -12.29 5.41 -3.50
C GLY A 6 -13.53 6.21 -3.88
N ILE A 7 -14.03 6.04 -5.12
CA ILE A 7 -15.30 6.62 -5.57
C ILE A 7 -16.38 5.55 -5.60
N SER A 8 -17.61 5.94 -5.27
CA SER A 8 -18.81 5.15 -5.44
C SER A 8 -19.55 5.64 -6.67
N VAL A 9 -19.97 4.69 -7.51
CA VAL A 9 -20.74 4.95 -8.72
C VAL A 9 -22.20 4.57 -8.52
N PRO A 10 -23.14 5.28 -9.16
CA PRO A 10 -24.55 4.96 -9.05
C PRO A 10 -24.83 3.56 -9.62
N ASN A 11 -25.64 2.79 -8.90
CA ASN A 11 -26.11 1.50 -9.38
C ASN A 11 -27.22 1.70 -10.45
N ILE A 12 -26.82 1.72 -11.71
CA ILE A 12 -27.72 1.98 -12.85
C ILE A 12 -28.88 0.96 -12.91
N GLU A 13 -28.66 -0.31 -12.55
CA GLU A 13 -29.73 -1.33 -12.54
C GLU A 13 -30.78 -1.05 -11.46
N GLU A 14 -30.36 -0.55 -10.32
CA GLU A 14 -31.25 -0.19 -9.24
C GLU A 14 -32.03 1.08 -9.55
N ILE A 15 -31.36 2.09 -10.12
CA ILE A 15 -32.01 3.33 -10.56
C ILE A 15 -33.02 3.02 -11.66
N ARG A 16 -32.70 2.17 -12.64
CA ARG A 16 -33.60 1.79 -13.74
C ARG A 16 -34.93 1.19 -13.27
N ARG A 17 -34.92 0.46 -12.16
CA ARG A 17 -36.14 -0.12 -11.57
C ARG A 17 -37.02 0.91 -10.86
N ARG A 18 -36.43 1.98 -10.33
CA ARG A 18 -37.16 3.04 -9.62
C ARG A 18 -37.55 4.20 -10.54
N ASP A 19 -36.66 4.55 -11.47
CA ASP A 19 -36.72 5.70 -12.36
C ASP A 19 -36.02 5.38 -13.71
N PRO A 20 -36.78 4.88 -14.70
CA PRO A 20 -36.24 4.45 -16.00
C PRO A 20 -35.64 5.60 -16.82
N ASP A 21 -36.20 6.80 -16.72
CA ASP A 21 -35.77 7.96 -17.51
C ASP A 21 -34.42 8.49 -16.99
N LYS A 22 -34.28 8.61 -15.67
CA LYS A 22 -33.00 8.97 -15.04
C LYS A 22 -31.91 7.95 -15.33
N ALA A 23 -32.23 6.66 -15.36
CA ALA A 23 -31.27 5.62 -15.73
C ALA A 23 -30.80 5.73 -17.18
N ARG A 24 -31.69 6.12 -18.11
CA ARG A 24 -31.34 6.38 -19.51
C ARG A 24 -30.40 7.58 -19.63
N GLU A 25 -30.67 8.68 -18.92
CA GLU A 25 -29.79 9.85 -18.90
C GLU A 25 -28.39 9.49 -18.39
N LEU A 26 -28.31 8.80 -17.24
CA LEU A 26 -27.03 8.37 -16.67
C LEU A 26 -26.26 7.39 -17.56
N SER A 27 -26.96 6.54 -18.33
CA SER A 27 -26.35 5.59 -19.26
C SER A 27 -25.78 6.26 -20.52
N GLN A 28 -26.21 7.47 -20.84
CA GLN A 28 -25.69 8.25 -21.97
C GLN A 28 -24.46 9.09 -21.61
N ILE A 29 -24.18 9.27 -20.32
CA ILE A 29 -23.00 9.98 -19.84
C ILE A 29 -21.74 9.21 -20.26
N LYS A 30 -20.86 9.87 -21.01
CA LYS A 30 -19.55 9.31 -21.38
C LYS A 30 -18.55 9.60 -20.27
N GLY A 31 -18.38 8.64 -19.36
CA GLY A 31 -17.46 8.78 -18.24
C GLY A 31 -17.95 8.02 -17.00
N VAL A 32 -17.44 8.41 -15.84
CA VAL A 32 -17.81 7.83 -14.56
C VAL A 32 -18.32 8.90 -13.63
N LEU A 33 -19.63 8.87 -13.33
CA LEU A 33 -20.25 9.79 -12.38
C LEU A 33 -19.83 9.42 -10.95
N VAL A 34 -19.38 10.43 -10.19
CA VAL A 34 -19.09 10.31 -8.77
C VAL A 34 -20.37 10.55 -7.97
N GLU A 35 -20.96 9.49 -7.44
CA GLU A 35 -22.12 9.59 -6.56
C GLU A 35 -21.70 9.87 -5.12
N ASP A 36 -20.73 9.10 -4.63
CA ASP A 36 -20.17 9.26 -3.30
C ASP A 36 -18.68 8.89 -3.26
N PHE A 37 -18.10 9.00 -2.08
CA PHE A 37 -16.73 8.65 -1.78
C PHE A 37 -16.72 7.65 -0.63
N SER A 38 -15.75 6.74 -0.63
CA SER A 38 -15.45 5.98 0.58
C SER A 38 -14.86 6.91 1.65
N ASP A 39 -14.95 6.51 2.93
CA ASP A 39 -14.49 7.29 4.09
C ASP A 39 -13.06 7.81 3.96
N ARG A 40 -12.22 7.11 3.19
CA ARG A 40 -10.81 7.40 2.99
C ARG A 40 -10.43 7.57 1.51
N SER A 41 -11.34 8.12 0.72
CA SER A 41 -11.18 8.34 -0.72
C SER A 41 -9.96 9.19 -1.12
N ALA A 42 -9.20 8.72 -2.10
CA ALA A 42 -8.12 9.48 -2.73
C ALA A 42 -8.65 10.63 -3.59
N ALA A 43 -9.74 10.38 -4.32
CA ALA A 43 -10.40 11.35 -5.16
C ALA A 43 -10.91 12.55 -4.35
N LYS A 44 -11.57 12.29 -3.21
CA LYS A 44 -12.05 13.34 -2.31
C LYS A 44 -10.92 14.21 -1.76
N ALA A 45 -9.81 13.59 -1.36
CA ALA A 45 -8.64 14.29 -0.85
C ALA A 45 -7.96 15.18 -1.91
N ALA A 46 -8.06 14.79 -3.20
CA ALA A 46 -7.53 15.54 -4.32
C ALA A 46 -8.45 16.68 -4.81
N GLY A 47 -9.63 16.87 -4.20
CA GLY A 47 -10.57 17.95 -4.54
C GLY A 47 -11.61 17.58 -5.59
N ILE A 48 -11.77 16.29 -5.92
CA ILE A 48 -12.90 15.80 -6.69
C ILE A 48 -14.16 15.87 -5.81
N GLU A 49 -15.29 16.27 -6.40
CA GLU A 49 -16.56 16.51 -5.70
C GLU A 49 -17.65 15.53 -6.16
N LYS A 50 -18.69 15.38 -5.35
CA LYS A 50 -19.88 14.63 -5.74
C LYS A 50 -20.54 15.32 -6.94
N GLY A 51 -20.95 14.54 -7.93
CA GLY A 51 -21.49 15.05 -9.18
C GLY A 51 -20.45 15.34 -10.27
N ASP A 52 -19.16 15.15 -9.99
CA ASP A 52 -18.13 15.19 -11.04
C ASP A 52 -18.26 13.96 -11.95
N ILE A 53 -18.00 14.15 -13.25
CA ILE A 53 -17.94 13.06 -14.23
C ILE A 53 -16.48 12.87 -14.63
N LEU A 54 -15.87 11.75 -14.27
CA LEU A 54 -14.50 11.44 -14.70
C LEU A 54 -14.49 11.08 -16.18
N THR A 55 -13.66 11.77 -16.95
CA THR A 55 -13.56 11.63 -18.41
C THR A 55 -12.22 11.09 -18.88
N ALA A 56 -11.14 11.25 -18.10
CA ALA A 56 -9.83 10.70 -18.44
C ALA A 56 -8.92 10.42 -17.23
N ILE A 57 -7.97 9.48 -17.40
CA ILE A 57 -6.83 9.26 -16.50
C ILE A 57 -5.54 9.38 -17.30
N ASN A 58 -4.59 10.21 -16.86
CA ASN A 58 -3.30 10.44 -17.51
C ASN A 58 -3.46 10.75 -19.01
N ASN A 59 -4.48 11.55 -19.33
CA ASN A 59 -4.90 11.91 -20.70
C ASN A 59 -5.43 10.74 -21.54
N VAL A 60 -5.64 9.56 -20.95
CA VAL A 60 -6.33 8.43 -21.58
C VAL A 60 -7.83 8.56 -21.28
N PRO A 61 -8.69 8.72 -22.31
CA PRO A 61 -10.13 8.86 -22.12
C PRO A 61 -10.74 7.58 -21.54
N ILE A 62 -11.69 7.74 -20.63
CA ILE A 62 -12.47 6.66 -20.03
C ILE A 62 -13.96 6.90 -20.28
N ARG A 63 -14.69 5.84 -20.64
CA ARG A 63 -16.11 5.92 -20.98
C ARG A 63 -17.04 5.33 -19.95
N ASN A 64 -16.52 4.45 -19.10
CA ASN A 64 -17.30 3.69 -18.12
C ASN A 64 -16.41 3.25 -16.95
N PHE A 65 -17.06 2.71 -15.91
CA PHE A 65 -16.39 2.29 -14.69
C PHE A 65 -15.40 1.14 -14.91
N ALA A 66 -15.68 0.23 -15.85
CA ALA A 66 -14.80 -0.89 -16.15
C ALA A 66 -13.48 -0.43 -16.79
N GLU A 67 -13.53 0.55 -17.70
CA GLU A 67 -12.35 1.19 -18.30
C GLU A 67 -11.54 1.94 -17.24
N LEU A 68 -12.22 2.69 -16.37
CA LEU A 68 -11.59 3.33 -15.20
C LEU A 68 -10.82 2.30 -14.37
N GLN A 69 -11.47 1.20 -13.98
CA GLN A 69 -10.85 0.16 -13.16
C GLN A 69 -9.67 -0.50 -13.88
N SER A 70 -9.79 -0.76 -15.19
CA SER A 70 -8.71 -1.30 -16.01
C SER A 70 -7.50 -0.37 -16.06
N GLN A 71 -7.72 0.95 -16.18
CA GLN A 71 -6.65 1.94 -16.11
C GLN A 71 -5.99 1.94 -14.73
N LEU A 72 -6.78 1.98 -13.66
CA LEU A 72 -6.27 1.99 -12.28
C LEU A 72 -5.45 0.74 -11.92
N ASN A 73 -5.83 -0.42 -12.46
CA ASN A 73 -5.10 -1.69 -12.24
C ASN A 73 -3.66 -1.68 -12.77
N ARG A 74 -3.29 -0.71 -13.62
CA ARG A 74 -1.92 -0.54 -14.13
C ARG A 74 -0.99 0.16 -13.13
N TYR A 75 -1.57 0.77 -12.09
CA TYR A 75 -0.86 1.58 -11.12
C TYR A 75 -0.85 0.92 -9.73
N ARG A 76 0.07 1.37 -8.89
CA ARG A 76 0.24 0.92 -7.52
C ARG A 76 -0.27 1.99 -6.54
N PRO A 77 -0.71 1.61 -5.34
CA PRO A 77 -0.94 2.60 -4.27
C PRO A 77 0.32 3.46 -4.06
N GLY A 78 0.13 4.77 -3.92
CA GLY A 78 1.20 5.78 -3.86
C GLY A 78 1.53 6.42 -5.22
N ASP A 79 1.11 5.84 -6.34
CA ASP A 79 1.30 6.46 -7.65
C ASP A 79 0.44 7.72 -7.78
N LYS A 80 1.01 8.78 -8.34
CA LYS A 80 0.30 10.02 -8.66
C LYS A 80 -0.20 9.95 -10.10
N ILE A 81 -1.51 10.03 -10.27
CA ILE A 81 -2.17 10.06 -11.57
C ILE A 81 -2.91 11.37 -11.77
N LYS A 82 -2.96 11.84 -13.01
CA LYS A 82 -3.81 12.97 -13.41
C LYS A 82 -5.20 12.44 -13.74
N VAL A 83 -6.22 12.94 -13.06
CA VAL A 83 -7.63 12.63 -13.33
C VAL A 83 -8.29 13.86 -13.92
N THR A 84 -8.88 13.72 -15.10
CA THR A 84 -9.68 14.76 -15.73
C THR A 84 -11.15 14.50 -15.42
N VAL A 85 -11.84 15.54 -14.97
CA VAL A 85 -13.28 15.51 -14.68
C VAL A 85 -13.99 16.64 -15.40
N ASP A 86 -15.25 16.41 -15.73
CA ASP A 86 -16.20 17.46 -16.08
C ASP A 86 -17.01 17.82 -14.82
N ARG A 87 -16.91 19.09 -14.41
CA ARG A 87 -17.71 19.67 -13.34
C ARG A 87 -18.60 20.77 -13.93
N LYS A 88 -19.89 20.46 -14.10
CA LYS A 88 -20.92 21.39 -14.61
C LYS A 88 -20.60 21.93 -16.02
N GLY A 89 -20.12 21.07 -16.91
CA GLY A 89 -19.77 21.41 -18.30
C GLY A 89 -18.38 22.05 -18.46
N LYS A 90 -17.55 22.01 -17.42
CA LYS A 90 -16.19 22.56 -17.44
C LYS A 90 -15.18 21.48 -17.08
N GLU A 91 -14.21 21.30 -17.96
CA GLU A 91 -13.12 20.37 -17.74
C GLU A 91 -12.17 20.88 -16.64
N ARG A 92 -11.84 20.01 -15.70
CA ARG A 92 -10.87 20.24 -14.63
C ARG A 92 -9.94 19.04 -14.54
N SER A 93 -8.67 19.30 -14.22
CA SER A 93 -7.68 18.26 -13.98
C SER A 93 -7.22 18.28 -12.53
N PHE A 94 -7.18 17.12 -11.90
CA PHE A 94 -6.73 16.93 -10.53
C PHE A 94 -5.60 15.90 -10.50
N THR A 95 -4.57 16.15 -9.72
CA THR A 95 -3.54 15.14 -9.46
C THR A 95 -3.95 14.36 -8.22
N VAL A 96 -4.21 13.07 -8.41
CA VAL A 96 -4.68 12.15 -7.37
C VAL A 96 -3.56 11.17 -7.03
N GLU A 97 -3.23 11.06 -5.75
CA GLU A 97 -2.34 10.02 -5.22
C GLU A 97 -3.19 8.79 -4.86
N LEU A 98 -2.96 7.67 -5.55
CA LEU A 98 -3.77 6.47 -5.39
C LEU A 98 -3.59 5.83 -4.01
N LYS A 99 -4.69 5.31 -3.45
CA LYS A 99 -4.73 4.67 -2.14
C LYS A 99 -5.09 3.20 -2.25
N ASN A 100 -4.82 2.41 -1.21
CA ASN A 100 -5.26 1.02 -1.11
C ASN A 100 -6.71 0.90 -0.58
N ASP A 101 -7.26 -0.31 -0.53
CA ASP A 101 -8.63 -0.61 -0.06
C ASP A 101 -8.91 -0.12 1.38
N GLU A 102 -7.87 0.02 2.20
CA GLU A 102 -7.95 0.55 3.56
C GLU A 102 -7.86 2.08 3.60
N GLY A 103 -7.80 2.75 2.44
CA GLY A 103 -7.86 4.20 2.38
C GLY A 103 -6.59 4.93 2.79
N ASN A 104 -5.47 4.23 2.78
CA ASN A 104 -4.16 4.80 3.06
C ASN A 104 -3.39 4.95 1.72
N THR A 105 -2.63 6.03 1.56
CA THR A 105 -1.65 6.16 0.44
C THR A 105 -0.45 5.24 0.64
N GLU A 106 -0.38 4.65 1.82
CA GLU A 106 0.68 3.78 2.24
C GLU A 106 0.50 2.41 1.57
N ILE A 107 1.44 2.05 0.69
CA ILE A 107 2.05 0.71 0.83
C ILE A 107 2.36 0.63 2.32
N MET A 108 1.57 -0.10 3.13
CA MET A 108 1.68 -0.16 4.61
C MET A 108 3.03 0.34 5.02
N ARG A 109 3.11 1.62 5.42
CA ARG A 109 4.41 2.28 5.51
C ARG A 109 5.22 1.35 6.39
N GLY A 110 6.30 0.83 5.82
CA GLY A 110 7.38 0.28 6.60
C GLY A 110 8.07 1.36 7.39
N SER A 111 7.34 2.32 7.95
CA SER A 111 7.82 3.29 8.91
C SER A 111 7.22 3.04 10.27
N ASP A 112 5.94 2.69 10.46
CA ASP A 112 5.43 2.56 11.83
C ASP A 112 5.82 1.25 12.50
N GLY A 113 5.76 0.14 11.76
CA GLY A 113 6.26 -1.15 12.24
C GLY A 113 7.79 -1.18 12.32
N VAL A 114 8.47 -0.62 11.32
CA VAL A 114 9.95 -0.62 11.23
C VAL A 114 10.58 0.45 12.14
N GLN A 115 9.98 1.63 12.33
CA GLN A 115 10.44 2.58 13.35
C GLN A 115 10.26 2.01 14.75
N LEU A 116 9.24 1.18 14.99
CA LEU A 116 9.14 0.44 16.26
C LEU A 116 10.37 -0.44 16.48
N LEU A 117 10.84 -1.10 15.42
CA LEU A 117 12.09 -1.87 15.45
C LEU A 117 13.32 -0.97 15.66
N GLY A 118 13.26 0.26 15.15
CA GLY A 118 14.28 1.29 15.28
C GLY A 118 15.54 0.92 14.51
N ALA A 119 15.40 0.41 13.29
CA ALA A 119 16.52 -0.01 12.45
C ALA A 119 16.30 0.38 10.99
N ASP A 120 17.39 0.69 10.29
CA ASP A 120 17.39 0.88 8.84
C ASP A 120 17.82 -0.40 8.14
N PHE A 121 17.22 -0.65 6.99
CA PHE A 121 17.37 -1.89 6.25
C PHE A 121 17.89 -1.68 4.84
N LYS A 122 18.66 -2.66 4.34
CA LYS A 122 19.09 -2.71 2.95
C LYS A 122 18.92 -4.13 2.42
N GLU A 123 18.31 -4.26 1.25
CA GLU A 123 18.22 -5.55 0.59
C GLU A 123 19.62 -6.11 0.26
N VAL A 124 19.81 -7.40 0.55
CA VAL A 124 21.03 -8.12 0.17
C VAL A 124 20.96 -8.42 -1.33
N SER A 125 21.97 -8.02 -2.09
CA SER A 125 22.02 -8.30 -3.54
C SER A 125 22.05 -9.80 -3.83
N VAL A 126 21.62 -10.18 -5.04
CA VAL A 126 21.60 -11.59 -5.47
C VAL A 126 23.00 -12.23 -5.38
N ASP A 127 24.04 -11.49 -5.74
CA ASP A 127 25.43 -11.99 -5.66
C ASP A 127 25.87 -12.24 -4.21
N LYS A 128 25.54 -11.32 -3.30
CA LYS A 128 25.85 -11.46 -1.87
C LYS A 128 25.02 -12.59 -1.23
N LYS A 129 23.76 -12.77 -1.66
CA LYS A 129 22.91 -13.91 -1.26
C LYS A 129 23.55 -15.25 -1.66
N ARG A 130 24.04 -15.37 -2.90
CA ARG A 130 24.75 -16.57 -3.41
C ARG A 130 26.03 -16.84 -2.64
N GLN A 131 26.85 -15.83 -2.39
CA GLN A 131 28.09 -15.96 -1.61
C GLN A 131 27.84 -16.44 -0.18
N LEU A 132 26.73 -16.01 0.42
CA LEU A 132 26.34 -16.39 1.78
C LEU A 132 25.50 -17.67 1.85
N GLY A 133 25.18 -18.29 0.70
CA GLY A 133 24.35 -19.50 0.65
C GLY A 133 22.90 -19.30 1.09
N ILE A 134 22.35 -18.09 0.95
CA ILE A 134 20.99 -17.74 1.38
C ILE A 134 20.09 -17.40 0.19
N SER A 135 18.79 -17.72 0.30
CA SER A 135 17.78 -17.41 -0.73
C SER A 135 17.01 -16.11 -0.44
N SER A 136 16.98 -15.68 0.81
CA SER A 136 16.35 -14.44 1.27
C SER A 136 17.22 -13.75 2.30
N GLY A 137 17.18 -12.41 2.34
CA GLY A 137 18.09 -11.64 3.18
C GLY A 137 17.88 -10.13 3.08
N VAL A 138 17.73 -9.49 4.23
CA VAL A 138 17.82 -8.04 4.41
C VAL A 138 18.88 -7.73 5.46
N GLU A 139 19.79 -6.82 5.14
CA GLU A 139 20.87 -6.39 6.03
C GLU A 139 20.44 -5.18 6.88
N VAL A 140 20.76 -5.23 8.16
CA VAL A 140 20.57 -4.12 9.10
C VAL A 140 21.72 -3.13 8.92
N VAL A 141 21.41 -1.95 8.40
CA VAL A 141 22.40 -0.90 8.11
C VAL A 141 22.67 -0.03 9.34
N SER A 142 21.62 0.24 10.10
CA SER A 142 21.68 1.08 11.31
C SER A 142 20.68 0.55 12.35
N VAL A 143 20.97 0.78 13.62
CA VAL A 143 20.05 0.49 14.73
C VAL A 143 20.09 1.65 15.71
N GLN A 144 18.92 2.21 16.01
CA GLN A 144 18.72 3.26 16.99
C GLN A 144 18.79 2.68 18.42
N ASN A 145 19.39 3.42 19.34
CA ASN A 145 19.57 2.96 20.72
C ASN A 145 18.25 2.74 21.47
N SER A 146 17.18 3.45 21.10
CA SER A 146 15.83 3.30 21.66
C SER A 146 14.99 2.19 20.99
N GLY A 147 15.47 1.61 19.89
CA GLY A 147 14.74 0.63 19.08
C GLY A 147 14.63 -0.76 19.70
N LEU A 148 13.57 -1.50 19.34
CA LEU A 148 13.38 -2.88 19.81
C LEU A 148 14.49 -3.82 19.35
N PHE A 149 15.09 -3.57 18.18
CA PHE A 149 16.21 -4.38 17.70
C PHE A 149 17.44 -4.26 18.59
N LYS A 150 17.73 -3.06 19.08
CA LYS A 150 18.82 -2.87 20.04
C LYS A 150 18.56 -3.64 21.34
N LYS A 151 17.32 -3.57 21.84
CA LYS A 151 16.88 -4.31 23.05
C LYS A 151 16.93 -5.83 22.85
N GLY A 152 16.64 -6.31 21.65
CA GLY A 152 16.74 -7.71 21.27
C GLY A 152 18.15 -8.19 20.89
N GLY A 153 19.17 -7.33 20.98
CA GLY A 153 20.56 -7.70 20.65
C GLY A 153 20.90 -7.71 19.15
N ILE A 154 20.00 -7.23 18.30
CA ILE A 154 20.24 -7.06 16.87
C ILE A 154 20.95 -5.72 16.66
N ASN A 155 22.11 -5.77 16.00
CA ASN A 155 22.95 -4.63 15.70
C ASN A 155 23.23 -4.52 14.20
N LYS A 156 23.87 -3.41 13.80
CA LYS A 156 24.36 -3.19 12.43
C LYS A 156 25.15 -4.41 11.92
N GLY A 157 24.91 -4.78 10.68
CA GLY A 157 25.56 -5.90 9.99
C GLY A 157 24.83 -7.23 10.15
N PHE A 158 23.76 -7.29 10.95
CA PHE A 158 22.93 -8.49 11.03
C PHE A 158 22.15 -8.69 9.72
N ILE A 159 22.11 -9.92 9.20
CA ILE A 159 21.31 -10.29 8.04
C ILE A 159 20.10 -11.06 8.52
N ILE A 160 18.91 -10.50 8.27
CA ILE A 160 17.62 -11.11 8.55
C ILE A 160 17.22 -11.95 7.36
N MET A 161 17.05 -13.24 7.57
CA MET A 161 16.59 -14.16 6.54
C MET A 161 15.07 -14.33 6.57
N ARG A 162 14.50 -14.42 7.77
CA ARG A 162 13.08 -14.77 8.00
C ARG A 162 12.53 -14.07 9.25
N ILE A 163 11.23 -13.79 9.25
CA ILE A 163 10.48 -13.37 10.43
C ILE A 163 9.18 -14.20 10.50
N ASN A 164 8.86 -14.79 11.65
CA ASN A 164 7.65 -15.61 11.84
C ASN A 164 7.48 -16.70 10.77
N ASN A 165 8.56 -17.40 10.45
CA ASN A 165 8.63 -18.44 9.41
C ASN A 165 8.45 -17.95 7.95
N ALA A 166 8.28 -16.65 7.73
CA ALA A 166 8.19 -16.06 6.40
C ALA A 166 9.56 -15.51 5.93
N PRO A 167 10.00 -15.77 4.69
CA PRO A 167 11.22 -15.22 4.15
C PRO A 167 11.10 -13.70 3.95
N VAL A 168 12.20 -12.99 4.16
CA VAL A 168 12.27 -11.52 4.05
C VAL A 168 13.32 -11.12 3.02
N ASN A 169 12.91 -10.35 2.02
CA ASN A 169 13.79 -9.86 0.94
C ASN A 169 13.87 -8.34 0.88
N ASN A 170 12.85 -7.64 1.35
CA ASN A 170 12.82 -6.18 1.37
C ASN A 170 12.20 -5.67 2.68
N GLU A 171 12.37 -4.38 2.95
CA GLU A 171 11.81 -3.71 4.12
C GLU A 171 10.27 -3.79 4.18
N GLY A 172 9.59 -3.80 3.03
CA GLY A 172 8.15 -3.99 2.95
C GLY A 172 7.69 -5.35 3.47
N ASP A 173 8.48 -6.41 3.33
CA ASP A 173 8.20 -7.72 3.93
C ASP A 173 8.24 -7.63 5.46
N ILE A 174 9.24 -6.94 6.01
CA ILE A 174 9.39 -6.71 7.46
C ILE A 174 8.18 -5.94 7.99
N SER A 175 7.85 -4.81 7.35
CA SER A 175 6.70 -3.97 7.70
C SER A 175 5.41 -4.77 7.81
N ARG A 176 5.11 -5.57 6.78
CA ARG A 176 3.89 -6.37 6.72
C ARG A 176 3.82 -7.38 7.86
N ILE A 177 4.94 -8.06 8.15
CA ILE A 177 5.00 -9.07 9.22
C ILE A 177 4.83 -8.41 10.60
N VAL A 178 5.50 -7.28 10.84
CA VAL A 178 5.38 -6.52 12.09
C VAL A 178 3.96 -6.05 12.30
N ALA A 179 3.35 -5.42 11.30
CA ALA A 179 1.98 -4.91 11.38
C ALA A 179 0.95 -6.03 11.59
N ALA A 180 1.09 -7.16 10.88
CA ALA A 180 0.24 -8.33 11.06
C ALA A 180 0.39 -8.99 12.44
N THR A 181 1.53 -8.81 13.10
CA THR A 181 1.78 -9.36 14.44
C THR A 181 1.34 -8.39 15.54
N SER A 182 1.45 -7.09 15.32
CA SER A 182 1.00 -6.05 16.25
C SER A 182 -0.51 -6.08 16.55
N THR A 183 -1.32 -6.66 15.66
CA THR A 183 -2.78 -6.83 15.84
C THR A 183 -3.16 -8.13 16.55
N ARG A 184 -2.20 -9.02 16.80
CA ARG A 184 -2.43 -10.28 17.52
C ARG A 184 -2.41 -10.04 19.02
N GLU A 185 -3.02 -10.97 19.77
CA GLU A 185 -2.89 -11.01 21.23
C GLU A 185 -1.44 -11.26 21.65
N ASP A 186 -0.77 -12.18 20.96
CA ASP A 186 0.66 -12.45 21.10
C ASP A 186 1.46 -11.60 20.10
N LYS A 187 2.02 -10.49 20.61
CA LYS A 187 2.72 -9.46 19.82
C LYS A 187 4.22 -9.74 19.68
N VAL A 188 4.62 -11.01 19.62
CA VAL A 188 6.03 -11.40 19.48
C VAL A 188 6.36 -11.78 18.04
N ILE A 189 7.46 -11.23 17.50
CA ILE A 189 8.04 -11.68 16.25
C ILE A 189 9.32 -12.49 16.50
N LEU A 190 9.50 -13.60 15.79
CA LEU A 190 10.71 -14.40 15.81
C LEU A 190 11.56 -14.13 14.57
N ILE A 191 12.73 -13.55 14.78
CA ILE A 191 13.66 -13.17 13.71
C ILE A 191 14.71 -14.26 13.57
N ALA A 192 14.82 -14.84 12.37
CA ALA A 192 15.91 -15.75 12.03
C ALA A 192 16.92 -15.03 11.14
N GLY A 193 18.17 -14.98 11.58
CA GLY A 193 19.23 -14.27 10.86
C GLY A 193 20.62 -14.63 11.37
N PHE A 194 21.66 -13.99 10.86
CA PHE A 194 23.04 -14.24 11.28
C PHE A 194 23.92 -13.02 11.01
N TYR A 195 25.09 -12.99 11.64
CA TYR A 195 26.15 -12.03 11.32
C TYR A 195 27.13 -12.66 10.32
N PRO A 196 27.25 -12.14 9.09
CA PRO A 196 28.26 -12.62 8.14
C PRO A 196 29.68 -12.32 8.65
N PRO A 197 30.72 -13.04 8.16
CA PRO A 197 30.67 -14.09 7.14
C PRO A 197 30.44 -15.51 7.68
N ASN A 198 30.73 -15.80 8.94
CA ASN A 198 30.71 -17.16 9.52
C ASN A 198 29.71 -17.33 10.68
N GLY A 199 28.71 -16.45 10.79
CA GLY A 199 27.73 -16.51 11.87
C GLY A 199 26.78 -17.69 11.74
N ARG A 200 26.58 -18.43 12.84
CA ARG A 200 25.46 -19.39 12.95
C ARG A 200 24.13 -18.65 12.86
N THR A 201 23.12 -19.31 12.30
CA THR A 201 21.74 -18.78 12.34
C THR A 201 21.28 -18.65 13.79
N GLN A 202 20.85 -17.45 14.14
CA GLN A 202 20.30 -17.06 15.43
C GLN A 202 18.79 -16.85 15.27
N TYR A 203 18.05 -17.22 16.30
CA TYR A 203 16.61 -17.00 16.42
C TYR A 203 16.38 -16.03 17.58
N ILE A 204 15.90 -14.83 17.27
CA ILE A 204 15.78 -13.72 18.22
C ILE A 204 14.30 -13.34 18.33
N PRO A 205 13.65 -13.57 19.48
CA PRO A 205 12.31 -13.08 19.72
C PRO A 205 12.33 -11.58 20.05
N ILE A 206 11.44 -10.82 19.42
CA ILE A 206 11.23 -9.39 19.68
C ILE A 206 9.77 -9.19 20.08
N ASP A 207 9.57 -8.65 21.27
CA ASP A 207 8.26 -8.26 21.77
C ASP A 207 7.87 -6.87 21.22
N LEU A 208 6.75 -6.80 20.51
CA LEU A 208 6.19 -5.57 19.93
C LEU A 208 5.19 -4.89 20.88
N THR A 209 4.98 -5.43 22.09
CA THR A 209 4.08 -4.83 23.09
C THR A 209 4.60 -3.47 23.52
N ARG A 210 3.83 -2.41 23.22
CA ARG A 210 4.12 -1.07 23.73
C ARG A 210 3.88 -1.06 25.24
N LYS A 211 4.93 -0.77 26.01
CA LYS A 211 4.80 -0.31 27.40
C LYS A 211 4.43 1.18 27.41
#